data_AF-A0A328DAW0-F1
#
_entry.id   AF-A0A328DAW0-F1
#
_cell.length_a   1.000
_cell.length_b   1.000
_cell.length_c   1.000
_cell.angle_alpha   90.00
_cell.angle_beta   90.00
_cell.angle_gamma   90.00
#
_symmetry.space_group_name_H-M   'P 1'
#
loop_
_entity.id
_entity.type
_entity.pdbx_description
1 polymer ?
#
loop_
_entity_poly.entity_id
_entity_poly.type
_entity_poly.pdbx_seq_one_letter_code
_entity_poly.pdbx_strand_id
1 'polypeptide(L)'
;MNSASQLASHSHYFPAKIYYCQRQSFSYSFQRLRQLSSLRPKFSAKQGIRVRSEFGAKVNGLLQSDSDPRFIDRQKALEAAMSDINSSFGKGSVTRLGSAGGALVETFPSGILTLDFALGGGLPKGRIVEIYGPESSGKTTLALHAIAEVQKLGGNAMLVDAEHAFDPTYSKALGVDVENLIVCQPDNGEMALEIADRMCRSGAVDLICIDSVSALTPRAEIEGEIGMQQMGLQARLMSQALRKMSGNASKAGCTLIFLNQIRYKIGVYYGNPEVTSGGIALKFFASVRLEIRPAGKIKSAKRDEEVGLRVRVRVQKSKVSRPYKQAEFEITFGEGVNKLGCVLDCAEAMNIVMKKGSWYSYGDHRLGQGRDKALQYLRENTPVFEELEKIVGSSLAEGSVQVGSPFVKHSQQELYHQDEDMFEDMS
;
A
#
# COMPACT_ATOMS: atom_id res chain seq x y z
N MET A 1 -24.01 -5.27 -75.12
CA MET A 1 -24.40 -6.69 -75.11
C MET A 1 -24.32 -7.19 -73.69
N ASN A 2 -25.50 -7.50 -73.11
CA ASN A 2 -25.86 -8.53 -72.11
C ASN A 2 -24.81 -8.97 -71.07
N SER A 3 -25.09 -9.16 -69.78
CA SER A 3 -26.37 -9.37 -69.08
C SER A 3 -26.12 -9.60 -67.57
N ALA A 4 -27.08 -9.15 -66.76
CA ALA A 4 -27.67 -9.80 -65.57
C ALA A 4 -26.80 -10.28 -64.38
N SER A 5 -27.10 -9.78 -63.18
CA SER A 5 -27.94 -10.54 -62.22
C SER A 5 -28.27 -9.70 -60.99
N GLN A 6 -29.56 -9.75 -60.62
CA GLN A 6 -30.20 -9.13 -59.47
C GLN A 6 -29.90 -9.93 -58.20
N LEU A 7 -29.76 -9.24 -57.05
CA LEU A 7 -30.12 -9.80 -55.75
C LEU A 7 -30.80 -8.71 -54.91
N ALA A 8 -32.02 -9.02 -54.49
CA ALA A 8 -32.95 -8.15 -53.78
C ALA A 8 -32.65 -8.10 -52.28
N SER A 9 -32.67 -6.90 -51.70
CA SER A 9 -32.62 -6.66 -50.26
C SER A 9 -34.00 -6.23 -49.74
N HIS A 10 -34.67 -7.12 -49.02
CA HIS A 10 -35.85 -6.78 -48.21
C HIS A 10 -35.39 -6.22 -46.85
N SER A 11 -35.67 -4.94 -46.60
CA SER A 11 -35.52 -4.29 -45.29
C SER A 11 -36.90 -3.91 -44.77
N HIS A 12 -37.38 -4.64 -43.75
CA HIS A 12 -38.59 -4.30 -43.00
C HIS A 12 -38.30 -3.18 -41.99
N TYR A 13 -38.98 -2.06 -42.15
CA TYR A 13 -39.04 -0.93 -41.22
C TYR A 13 -40.01 -1.22 -40.06
N PHE A 14 -39.57 -1.03 -38.81
CA PHE A 14 -40.41 -0.88 -37.62
C PHE A 14 -40.01 0.41 -36.89
N PRO A 15 -40.95 1.27 -36.42
CA PRO A 15 -40.61 2.55 -35.80
C PRO A 15 -40.45 2.45 -34.26
N ALA A 16 -39.42 3.09 -33.73
CA ALA A 16 -39.18 3.27 -32.29
C ALA A 16 -39.86 4.56 -31.77
N LYS A 17 -40.60 4.45 -30.66
CA LYS A 17 -41.16 5.58 -29.90
C LYS A 17 -40.12 6.12 -28.91
N ILE A 18 -39.82 7.41 -29.02
CA ILE A 18 -39.01 8.20 -28.07
C ILE A 18 -39.97 9.15 -27.32
N TYR A 19 -39.94 9.13 -26.00
CA TYR A 19 -40.66 10.09 -25.15
C TYR A 19 -39.70 11.20 -24.69
N TYR A 20 -40.02 12.45 -25.04
CA TYR A 20 -39.44 13.68 -24.49
C TYR A 20 -40.28 14.15 -23.29
N CYS A 21 -39.64 14.57 -22.19
CA CYS A 21 -40.29 15.27 -21.08
C CYS A 21 -39.62 16.65 -20.90
N GLN A 22 -40.41 17.71 -21.10
CA GLN A 22 -39.99 19.12 -21.02
C GLN A 22 -40.14 19.68 -19.60
N ARG A 23 -39.13 20.44 -19.17
CA ARG A 23 -39.14 21.34 -18.01
C ARG A 23 -40.01 22.56 -18.27
N GLN A 24 -40.74 23.04 -17.26
CA GLN A 24 -41.05 24.46 -17.11
C GLN A 24 -40.91 24.91 -15.65
N SER A 25 -40.20 26.01 -15.48
CA SER A 25 -39.99 26.79 -14.26
C SER A 25 -41.04 27.90 -14.20
N PHE A 26 -41.52 28.33 -13.03
CA PHE A 26 -41.93 29.73 -12.81
C PHE A 26 -41.94 30.11 -11.31
N SER A 27 -41.45 31.33 -11.05
CA SER A 27 -41.31 32.04 -9.77
C SER A 27 -42.52 32.96 -9.52
N TYR A 28 -42.72 33.45 -8.27
CA TYR A 28 -43.32 34.72 -7.78
C TYR A 28 -43.88 34.47 -6.35
N SER A 29 -43.34 34.98 -5.23
CA SER A 29 -43.18 36.33 -4.67
C SER A 29 -44.37 36.88 -3.84
N PHE A 30 -44.06 37.14 -2.56
CA PHE A 30 -44.40 38.32 -1.73
C PHE A 30 -45.79 38.53 -1.04
N GLN A 31 -45.66 38.78 0.28
CA GLN A 31 -46.48 39.61 1.21
C GLN A 31 -47.89 39.13 1.63
N ARG A 32 -48.19 38.86 2.92
CA ARG A 32 -48.21 39.62 4.20
C ARG A 32 -49.63 40.12 4.55
N LEU A 33 -50.06 39.76 5.77
CA LEU A 33 -51.04 40.46 6.64
C LEU A 33 -52.51 40.37 6.18
N ARG A 34 -53.55 40.27 7.02
CA ARG A 34 -53.73 40.50 8.45
C ARG A 34 -55.09 39.89 8.83
N GLN A 35 -55.19 39.43 10.09
CA GLN A 35 -56.35 39.51 10.98
C GLN A 35 -57.75 39.23 10.39
N LEU A 36 -58.37 38.14 10.84
CA LEU A 36 -59.75 38.19 11.32
C LEU A 36 -59.92 37.23 12.51
N SER A 37 -60.46 37.83 13.55
CA SER A 37 -60.72 37.34 14.89
C SER A 37 -61.96 36.44 14.96
N SER A 38 -62.04 35.73 16.09
CA SER A 38 -63.23 35.14 16.72
C SER A 38 -63.92 33.99 15.98
N LEU A 39 -63.77 32.78 16.51
CA LEU A 39 -64.82 32.04 17.24
C LEU A 39 -64.32 30.61 17.52
N ARG A 40 -64.25 30.23 18.80
CA ARG A 40 -64.04 28.84 19.23
C ARG A 40 -65.39 28.13 19.28
N PRO A 41 -65.40 26.81 19.00
CA PRO A 41 -65.98 25.90 19.98
C PRO A 41 -65.00 24.79 20.36
N LYS A 42 -65.10 24.37 21.63
CA LYS A 42 -64.32 23.34 22.29
C LYS A 42 -64.68 21.95 21.74
N PHE A 43 -63.68 21.12 21.43
CA PHE A 43 -63.84 19.66 21.45
C PHE A 43 -62.59 18.98 22.04
N SER A 44 -62.89 17.85 22.67
CA SER A 44 -62.15 17.10 23.68
C SER A 44 -60.73 16.63 23.30
N ALA A 45 -59.91 16.51 24.33
CA ALA A 45 -58.50 16.17 24.29
C ALA A 45 -58.21 14.72 23.87
N LYS A 46 -57.24 14.55 22.96
CA LYS A 46 -56.38 13.34 22.89
C LYS A 46 -54.94 13.79 23.11
N GLN A 47 -54.34 13.34 24.21
CA GLN A 47 -52.93 13.59 24.53
C GLN A 47 -52.04 12.81 23.55
N GLY A 48 -51.33 13.54 22.69
CA GLY A 48 -50.16 13.01 22.00
C GLY A 48 -48.94 13.16 22.91
N ILE A 49 -48.32 12.03 23.28
CA ILE A 49 -47.06 12.03 24.02
C ILE A 49 -45.96 12.55 23.09
N ARG A 50 -45.47 13.75 23.40
CA ARG A 50 -44.32 14.37 22.73
C ARG A 50 -43.12 14.18 23.65
N VAL A 51 -42.28 13.19 23.37
CA VAL A 51 -41.02 12.98 24.11
C VAL A 51 -40.08 14.13 23.75
N ARG A 52 -39.78 14.99 24.72
CA ARG A 52 -38.82 16.09 24.62
C ARG A 52 -37.55 15.62 25.33
N SER A 53 -36.41 15.50 24.63
CA SER A 53 -35.14 15.25 25.30
C SER A 53 -34.62 16.54 25.91
N GLU A 54 -34.53 16.61 27.23
CA GLU A 54 -33.80 17.66 27.92
C GLU A 54 -32.33 17.26 28.03
N PHE A 55 -31.49 17.82 27.16
CA PHE A 55 -30.05 17.85 27.40
C PHE A 55 -29.77 19.02 28.35
N GLY A 56 -29.76 18.74 29.65
CA GLY A 56 -29.26 19.66 30.67
C GLY A 56 -27.74 19.60 30.71
N ALA A 57 -27.07 20.55 30.05
CA ALA A 57 -25.65 20.81 30.26
C ALA A 57 -25.47 21.54 31.60
N LYS A 58 -24.89 20.86 32.60
CA LYS A 58 -24.22 21.52 33.72
C LYS A 58 -22.82 20.96 33.86
N VAL A 59 -21.85 21.87 33.77
CA VAL A 59 -20.43 21.68 33.93
C VAL A 59 -20.08 21.92 35.42
N ASN A 60 -19.10 21.15 35.91
CA ASN A 60 -18.40 21.19 37.20
C ASN A 60 -19.00 20.39 38.37
N GLY A 61 -18.28 19.32 38.72
CA GLY A 61 -18.40 18.59 39.98
C GLY A 61 -17.62 17.27 39.89
N LEU A 62 -16.60 17.11 40.74
CA LEU A 62 -15.71 15.96 40.85
C LEU A 62 -16.38 14.60 40.55
N LEU A 63 -15.79 13.81 39.65
CA LEU A 63 -16.19 12.42 39.42
C LEU A 63 -15.82 11.57 40.63
N GLN A 64 -16.77 11.42 41.56
CA GLN A 64 -16.87 10.24 42.40
C GLN A 64 -17.09 9.01 41.50
N SER A 65 -16.40 7.93 41.82
CA SER A 65 -16.46 6.63 41.16
C SER A 65 -17.76 5.89 41.49
N ASP A 66 -18.91 6.43 41.08
CA ASP A 66 -20.17 5.69 41.10
C ASP A 66 -20.30 4.93 39.77
N SER A 67 -19.83 3.69 39.76
CA SER A 67 -20.05 2.79 38.63
C SER A 67 -21.55 2.52 38.48
N ASP A 68 -22.20 3.11 37.47
CA ASP A 68 -23.58 2.81 37.09
C ASP A 68 -23.73 1.28 36.98
N PRO A 69 -24.62 0.63 37.73
CA PRO A 69 -24.77 -0.84 37.72
C PRO A 69 -25.06 -1.38 36.31
N ARG A 70 -25.70 -0.57 35.45
CA ARG A 70 -25.96 -0.92 34.04
C ARG A 70 -24.69 -1.00 33.20
N PHE A 71 -23.63 -0.28 33.57
CA PHE A 71 -22.32 -0.37 32.91
C PHE A 71 -21.64 -1.71 33.22
N ILE A 72 -21.69 -2.14 34.48
CA ILE A 72 -21.12 -3.43 34.92
C ILE A 72 -21.83 -4.59 34.24
N ASP A 73 -23.17 -4.56 34.15
CA ASP A 73 -23.95 -5.62 33.49
C ASP A 73 -23.68 -5.68 31.97
N ARG A 74 -23.55 -4.53 31.30
CA ARG A 74 -23.16 -4.48 29.88
C ARG A 74 -21.75 -5.03 29.66
N GLN A 75 -20.82 -4.73 30.57
CA GLN A 75 -19.44 -5.19 30.50
C GLN A 75 -19.36 -6.72 30.66
N LYS A 76 -20.09 -7.28 31.63
CA LYS A 76 -20.22 -8.73 31.81
C LYS A 76 -20.86 -9.43 30.62
N ALA A 77 -21.95 -8.87 30.09
CA ALA A 77 -22.61 -9.40 28.90
C ALA A 77 -21.71 -9.37 27.66
N LEU A 78 -20.92 -8.30 27.50
CA LEU A 78 -19.93 -8.18 26.43
C LEU A 78 -18.83 -9.24 26.57
N GLU A 79 -18.29 -9.46 27.77
CA GLU A 79 -17.24 -10.45 28.02
C GLU A 79 -17.74 -11.89 27.83
N ALA A 80 -18.97 -12.18 28.27
CA ALA A 80 -19.62 -13.46 27.99
C ALA A 80 -19.79 -13.70 26.49
N ALA A 81 -20.32 -12.71 25.76
CA ALA A 81 -20.46 -12.81 24.30
C ALA A 81 -19.10 -12.98 23.59
N MET A 82 -18.06 -12.26 24.02
CA MET A 82 -16.70 -12.42 23.48
C MET A 82 -16.13 -13.82 23.76
N SER A 83 -16.39 -14.37 24.95
CA SER A 83 -15.99 -15.73 25.32
C SER A 83 -16.70 -16.79 24.47
N ASP A 84 -18.02 -16.66 24.31
CA ASP A 84 -18.84 -17.57 23.52
C ASP A 84 -18.42 -17.58 22.04
N ILE A 85 -18.12 -16.41 21.48
CA ILE A 85 -17.62 -16.28 20.10
C ILE A 85 -16.24 -16.93 19.98
N ASN A 86 -15.31 -16.67 20.91
CA ASN A 86 -13.99 -17.28 20.89
C ASN A 86 -14.04 -18.82 21.09
N SER A 87 -14.99 -19.33 21.87
CA SER A 87 -15.22 -20.76 22.01
C SER A 87 -15.78 -21.39 20.74
N SER A 88 -16.67 -20.68 20.03
CA SER A 88 -17.35 -21.19 18.83
C SER A 88 -16.50 -21.09 17.56
N PHE A 89 -15.69 -20.05 17.42
CA PHE A 89 -14.94 -19.74 16.20
C PHE A 89 -13.42 -19.83 16.35
N GLY A 90 -12.92 -20.12 17.55
CA GLY A 90 -11.50 -20.28 17.87
C GLY A 90 -10.93 -19.10 18.66
N LYS A 91 -9.94 -19.38 19.51
CA LYS A 91 -9.26 -18.36 20.34
C LYS A 91 -8.69 -17.25 19.45
N GLY A 92 -9.04 -16.01 19.76
CA GLY A 92 -8.57 -14.83 19.03
C GLY A 92 -9.49 -14.37 17.90
N SER A 93 -10.66 -15.00 17.72
CA SER A 93 -11.69 -14.59 16.75
C SER A 93 -12.25 -13.19 17.06
N VAL A 94 -12.38 -12.85 18.35
CA VAL A 94 -12.74 -11.49 18.80
C VAL A 94 -11.84 -11.09 19.96
N THR A 95 -11.05 -10.03 19.75
CA THR A 95 -10.11 -9.47 20.72
C THR A 95 -10.26 -7.95 20.78
N ARG A 96 -9.94 -7.34 21.93
CA ARG A 96 -9.89 -5.87 22.01
C ARG A 96 -8.60 -5.41 21.32
N LEU A 97 -8.72 -4.45 20.41
CA LEU A 97 -7.58 -3.95 19.64
C LEU A 97 -6.46 -3.39 20.54
N GLY A 98 -6.82 -2.77 21.67
CA GLY A 98 -5.86 -2.24 22.65
C GLY A 98 -5.16 -3.30 23.50
N SER A 99 -5.76 -4.47 23.72
CA SER A 99 -5.13 -5.58 24.48
C SER A 99 -4.27 -6.47 23.60
N ALA A 100 -4.42 -6.39 22.27
CA ALA A 100 -3.64 -7.14 21.30
C ALA A 100 -2.26 -6.51 21.01
N GLY A 101 -1.76 -5.60 21.88
CA GLY A 101 -0.53 -4.85 21.63
C GLY A 101 -0.65 -4.08 20.32
N GLY A 102 -1.53 -3.05 20.32
CA GLY A 102 -1.92 -2.22 19.17
C GLY A 102 -1.35 -2.66 17.83
N ALA A 103 -2.12 -3.43 17.05
CA ALA A 103 -1.72 -4.17 15.84
C ALA A 103 -0.72 -3.45 14.90
N LEU A 104 0.54 -3.39 15.30
CA LEU A 104 1.66 -2.97 14.46
C LEU A 104 1.88 -4.13 13.49
N VAL A 105 1.71 -3.83 12.20
CA VAL A 105 1.95 -4.82 11.16
C VAL A 105 3.46 -5.01 11.09
N GLU A 106 3.93 -6.21 11.41
CA GLU A 106 5.34 -6.55 11.28
C GLU A 106 5.79 -6.36 9.83
N THR A 107 6.98 -5.81 9.65
CA THR A 107 7.59 -5.59 8.33
C THR A 107 8.93 -6.30 8.24
N PHE A 108 9.39 -6.55 7.01
CA PHE A 108 10.74 -7.02 6.72
C PHE A 108 11.40 -6.13 5.65
N PRO A 109 12.74 -6.07 5.61
CA PRO A 109 13.45 -5.24 4.64
C PRO A 109 13.14 -5.65 3.20
N SER A 110 13.00 -4.68 2.30
CA SER A 110 12.82 -4.95 0.86
C SER A 110 14.14 -5.26 0.14
N GLY A 111 15.28 -5.11 0.83
CA GLY A 111 16.63 -5.13 0.26
C GLY A 111 17.05 -3.77 -0.32
N ILE A 112 16.17 -2.77 -0.25
CA ILE A 112 16.38 -1.43 -0.79
C ILE A 112 16.06 -0.42 0.31
N LEU A 113 17.10 0.13 0.92
CA LEU A 113 16.96 1.00 2.09
C LEU A 113 16.13 2.27 1.80
N THR A 114 16.26 2.86 0.61
CA THR A 114 15.46 4.03 0.22
C THR A 114 13.97 3.69 0.10
N LEU A 115 13.64 2.48 -0.34
CA LEU A 115 12.27 1.98 -0.38
C LEU A 115 11.74 1.68 1.01
N ASP A 116 12.56 1.08 1.88
CA ASP A 116 12.19 0.80 3.27
C ASP A 116 11.91 2.10 4.04
N PHE A 117 12.70 3.15 3.77
CA PHE A 117 12.45 4.50 4.27
C PHE A 117 11.15 5.12 3.74
N ALA A 118 10.86 4.93 2.45
CA ALA A 118 9.59 5.37 1.87
C ALA A 118 8.39 4.61 2.47
N LEU A 119 8.57 3.32 2.78
CA LEU A 119 7.55 2.47 3.37
C LEU A 119 7.43 2.62 4.89
N GLY A 120 8.43 3.20 5.56
CA GLY A 120 8.45 3.36 7.01
C GLY A 120 8.76 2.08 7.76
N GLY A 121 9.61 1.21 7.21
CA GLY A 121 10.02 -0.06 7.85
C GLY A 121 10.07 -1.27 6.92
N GLY A 122 9.75 -1.11 5.63
CA GLY A 122 9.84 -2.17 4.62
C GLY A 122 8.49 -2.79 4.23
N LEU A 123 8.54 -4.03 3.76
CA LEU A 123 7.38 -4.75 3.24
C LEU A 123 6.59 -5.41 4.37
N PRO A 124 5.25 -5.33 4.38
CA PRO A 124 4.44 -5.89 5.46
C PRO A 124 4.30 -7.41 5.37
N LYS A 125 4.49 -8.09 6.50
CA LYS A 125 4.25 -9.53 6.69
C LYS A 125 2.76 -9.87 6.65
N GLY A 126 2.42 -11.04 6.13
CA GLY A 126 1.04 -11.54 6.07
C GLY A 126 0.09 -10.74 5.16
N ARG A 127 0.64 -9.94 4.24
CA ARG A 127 -0.14 -9.03 3.39
C ARG A 127 0.19 -9.22 1.92
N ILE A 128 -0.73 -8.74 1.08
CA ILE A 128 -0.56 -8.69 -0.37
C ILE A 128 0.10 -7.37 -0.76
N VAL A 129 1.13 -7.45 -1.60
CA VAL A 129 1.85 -6.33 -2.20
C VAL A 129 1.76 -6.46 -3.73
N GLU A 130 1.44 -5.37 -4.42
CA GLU A 130 1.49 -5.33 -5.89
C GLU A 130 2.65 -4.43 -6.32
N ILE A 131 3.52 -4.92 -7.19
CA ILE A 131 4.58 -4.14 -7.83
C ILE A 131 4.29 -4.11 -9.32
N TYR A 132 4.07 -2.91 -9.85
CA TYR A 132 3.69 -2.75 -11.25
C TYR A 132 4.46 -1.62 -11.92
N GLY A 133 4.66 -1.75 -13.23
CA GLY A 133 5.50 -0.83 -13.99
C GLY A 133 5.61 -1.26 -15.45
N PRO A 134 6.29 -0.45 -16.28
CA PRO A 134 6.62 -0.84 -17.64
C PRO A 134 7.56 -2.07 -17.65
N GLU A 135 7.77 -2.65 -18.81
CA GLU A 135 8.83 -3.65 -19.01
C GLU A 135 10.21 -3.08 -18.65
N SER A 136 11.15 -3.96 -18.29
CA SER A 136 12.53 -3.58 -17.97
C SER A 136 12.71 -2.48 -16.92
N SER A 137 11.70 -2.27 -16.05
CA SER A 137 11.72 -1.26 -14.99
C SER A 137 12.38 -1.73 -13.68
N GLY A 138 12.72 -3.02 -13.57
CA GLY A 138 13.31 -3.61 -12.36
C GLY A 138 12.31 -4.28 -11.40
N LYS A 139 11.09 -4.62 -11.86
CA LYS A 139 10.06 -5.32 -11.06
C LYS A 139 10.60 -6.62 -10.44
N THR A 140 11.10 -7.51 -11.30
CA THR A 140 11.66 -8.81 -10.90
C THR A 140 12.90 -8.62 -10.05
N THR A 141 13.79 -7.68 -10.39
CA THR A 141 14.96 -7.34 -9.55
C THR A 141 14.56 -6.95 -8.13
N LEU A 142 13.53 -6.10 -7.96
CA LEU A 142 13.03 -5.72 -6.63
C LEU A 142 12.46 -6.94 -5.87
N ALA A 143 11.70 -7.80 -6.56
CA ALA A 143 11.18 -9.02 -5.94
C ALA A 143 12.30 -9.99 -5.52
N LEU A 144 13.36 -10.12 -6.31
CA LEU A 144 14.52 -10.96 -5.99
C LEU A 144 15.29 -10.39 -4.79
N HIS A 145 15.41 -9.07 -4.65
CA HIS A 145 15.97 -8.45 -3.43
C HIS A 145 15.12 -8.76 -2.19
N ALA A 146 13.80 -8.68 -2.30
CA ALA A 146 12.90 -9.05 -1.20
C ALA A 146 13.03 -10.54 -0.83
N ILE A 147 13.20 -11.42 -1.82
CA ILE A 147 13.48 -12.85 -1.61
C ILE A 147 14.81 -13.04 -0.87
N ALA A 148 15.87 -12.39 -1.31
CA ALA A 148 17.18 -12.48 -0.69
C ALA A 148 17.15 -12.03 0.78
N GLU A 149 16.43 -10.96 1.11
CA GLU A 149 16.29 -10.51 2.50
C GLU A 149 15.51 -11.48 3.37
N VAL A 150 14.42 -12.08 2.86
CA VAL A 150 13.67 -13.09 3.62
C VAL A 150 14.53 -14.33 3.89
N GLN A 151 15.31 -14.78 2.91
CA GLN A 151 16.23 -15.91 3.09
C GLN A 151 17.34 -15.59 4.09
N LYS A 152 17.90 -14.37 4.08
CA LYS A 152 18.88 -13.93 5.09
C LYS A 152 18.32 -13.93 6.52
N LEU A 153 17.02 -13.67 6.67
CA LEU A 153 16.32 -13.76 7.95
C LEU A 153 15.99 -15.21 8.37
N GLY A 154 16.41 -16.21 7.58
CA GLY A 154 16.13 -17.62 7.81
C GLY A 154 14.73 -18.06 7.39
N GLY A 155 14.00 -17.22 6.67
CA GLY A 155 12.67 -17.52 6.14
C GLY A 155 12.72 -18.24 4.79
N ASN A 156 11.63 -18.90 4.43
CA ASN A 156 11.51 -19.58 3.15
C ASN A 156 10.80 -18.70 2.13
N ALA A 157 11.34 -18.66 0.91
CA ALA A 157 10.76 -17.91 -0.20
C ALA A 157 10.38 -18.83 -1.35
N MET A 158 9.32 -18.45 -2.06
CA MET A 158 8.84 -19.14 -3.26
C MET A 158 8.66 -18.15 -4.41
N LEU A 159 9.09 -18.54 -5.60
CA LEU A 159 8.85 -17.84 -6.86
C LEU A 159 7.92 -18.66 -7.75
N VAL A 160 6.79 -18.06 -8.12
CA VAL A 160 5.89 -18.57 -9.17
C VAL A 160 6.23 -17.83 -10.45
N ASP A 161 7.04 -18.48 -11.30
CA ASP A 161 7.51 -17.95 -12.58
C ASP A 161 6.53 -18.37 -13.68
N ALA A 162 5.51 -17.54 -13.87
CA ALA A 162 4.52 -17.67 -14.95
C ALA A 162 5.02 -17.06 -16.27
N GLU A 163 6.03 -16.18 -16.25
CA GLU A 163 6.65 -15.64 -17.47
C GLU A 163 7.72 -16.57 -18.06
N HIS A 164 8.11 -17.64 -17.35
CA HIS A 164 9.20 -18.55 -17.72
C HIS A 164 10.52 -17.82 -17.99
N ALA A 165 10.78 -16.76 -17.24
CA ALA A 165 11.88 -15.83 -17.44
C ALA A 165 12.90 -15.81 -16.29
N PHE A 166 12.81 -16.78 -15.37
CA PHE A 166 13.72 -16.87 -14.23
C PHE A 166 15.17 -17.19 -14.65
N ASP A 167 16.11 -16.34 -14.22
CA ASP A 167 17.55 -16.54 -14.37
C ASP A 167 18.21 -16.84 -13.01
N PRO A 168 18.65 -18.09 -12.76
CA PRO A 168 19.36 -18.47 -11.54
C PRO A 168 20.68 -17.72 -11.34
N THR A 169 21.41 -17.42 -12.42
CA THR A 169 22.74 -16.77 -12.35
C THR A 169 22.59 -15.34 -11.87
N TYR A 170 21.65 -14.60 -12.47
CA TYR A 170 21.32 -13.25 -12.04
C TYR A 170 20.80 -13.23 -10.60
N SER A 171 19.91 -14.16 -10.25
CA SER A 171 19.37 -14.26 -8.89
C SER A 171 20.45 -14.49 -7.83
N LYS A 172 21.41 -15.37 -8.10
CA LYS A 172 22.56 -15.61 -7.22
C LYS A 172 23.41 -14.36 -7.04
N ALA A 173 23.60 -13.58 -8.11
CA ALA A 173 24.35 -12.32 -8.03
C ALA A 173 23.64 -11.25 -7.18
N LEU A 174 22.30 -11.28 -7.12
CA LEU A 174 21.50 -10.45 -6.21
C LEU A 174 21.50 -10.94 -4.75
N GLY A 175 22.16 -12.06 -4.46
CA GLY A 175 22.24 -12.65 -3.12
C GLY A 175 21.08 -13.57 -2.76
N VAL A 176 20.31 -14.02 -3.76
CA VAL A 176 19.30 -15.08 -3.56
C VAL A 176 20.01 -16.42 -3.37
N ASP A 177 19.60 -17.15 -2.35
CA ASP A 177 19.98 -18.55 -2.18
C ASP A 177 19.14 -19.42 -3.12
N VAL A 178 19.71 -19.66 -4.30
CA VAL A 178 19.08 -20.42 -5.39
C VAL A 178 18.86 -21.88 -5.01
N GLU A 179 19.67 -22.46 -4.13
CA GLU A 179 19.56 -23.87 -3.74
C GLU A 179 18.31 -24.10 -2.88
N ASN A 180 17.98 -23.13 -2.02
CA ASN A 180 16.81 -23.19 -1.13
C ASN A 180 15.58 -22.44 -1.68
N LEU A 181 15.67 -21.79 -2.85
CA LEU A 181 14.54 -21.10 -3.45
C LEU A 181 13.54 -22.09 -4.06
N ILE A 182 12.29 -22.03 -3.61
CA ILE A 182 11.22 -22.85 -4.18
C ILE A 182 10.73 -22.19 -5.47
N VAL A 183 10.95 -22.81 -6.63
CA VAL A 183 10.48 -22.31 -7.91
C VAL A 183 9.34 -23.16 -8.45
N CYS A 184 8.26 -22.53 -8.89
CA CYS A 184 7.13 -23.16 -9.55
C CYS A 184 6.93 -22.52 -10.92
N GLN A 185 6.93 -23.35 -11.96
CA GLN A 185 6.60 -22.96 -13.34
C GLN A 185 5.26 -23.61 -13.72
N PRO A 186 4.14 -22.90 -13.55
CA PRO A 186 2.80 -23.47 -13.71
C PRO A 186 2.35 -23.44 -15.18
N ASP A 187 1.55 -24.43 -15.58
CA ASP A 187 0.97 -24.46 -16.94
C ASP A 187 -0.18 -23.46 -17.15
N ASN A 188 -0.90 -23.10 -16.07
CA ASN A 188 -2.05 -22.20 -16.12
C ASN A 188 -2.20 -21.38 -14.83
N GLY A 189 -2.98 -20.30 -14.91
CA GLY A 189 -3.19 -19.36 -13.83
C GLY A 189 -3.90 -19.96 -12.61
N GLU A 190 -4.85 -20.88 -12.81
CA GLU A 190 -5.52 -21.60 -11.72
C GLU A 190 -4.52 -22.41 -10.90
N MET A 191 -3.68 -23.21 -11.57
CA MET A 191 -2.64 -24.03 -10.96
C MET A 191 -1.65 -23.15 -10.19
N ALA A 192 -1.18 -22.06 -10.80
CA ALA A 192 -0.26 -21.11 -10.17
C ALA A 192 -0.79 -20.59 -8.82
N LEU A 193 -2.05 -20.11 -8.82
CA LEU A 193 -2.68 -19.53 -7.64
C LEU A 193 -3.07 -20.59 -6.60
N GLU A 194 -3.42 -21.80 -7.02
CA GLU A 194 -3.74 -22.90 -6.11
C GLU A 194 -2.49 -23.44 -5.41
N ILE A 195 -1.37 -23.60 -6.12
CA ILE A 195 -0.08 -23.97 -5.52
C ILE A 195 0.34 -22.89 -4.52
N ALA A 196 0.28 -21.62 -4.90
CA ALA A 196 0.61 -20.52 -4.00
C ALA A 196 -0.29 -20.49 -2.75
N ASP A 197 -1.60 -20.72 -2.87
CA ASP A 197 -2.52 -20.78 -1.72
C ASP A 197 -2.22 -21.96 -0.78
N ARG A 198 -1.87 -23.14 -1.34
CA ARG A 198 -1.49 -24.32 -0.55
C ARG A 198 -0.18 -24.10 0.21
N MET A 199 0.82 -23.52 -0.45
CA MET A 199 2.11 -23.18 0.16
C MET A 199 1.96 -22.10 1.25
N CYS A 200 1.13 -21.08 1.00
CA CYS A 200 0.79 -20.08 2.00
C CYS A 200 0.09 -20.70 3.23
N ARG A 201 -0.82 -21.64 3.01
CA ARG A 201 -1.58 -22.31 4.08
C ARG A 201 -0.75 -23.26 4.93
N SER A 202 0.33 -23.83 4.40
CA SER A 202 1.20 -24.71 5.18
C SER A 202 1.93 -23.95 6.29
N GLY A 203 2.04 -22.61 6.19
CA GLY A 203 2.80 -21.78 7.12
C GLY A 203 4.31 -21.97 7.02
N ALA A 204 4.78 -22.74 6.02
CA ALA A 204 6.20 -23.04 5.83
C ALA A 204 6.92 -22.01 4.95
N VAL A 205 6.18 -21.09 4.30
CA VAL A 205 6.72 -20.08 3.38
C VAL A 205 6.37 -18.68 3.89
N ASP A 206 7.38 -17.82 4.01
CA ASP A 206 7.25 -16.45 4.51
C ASP A 206 6.99 -15.44 3.39
N LEU A 207 7.45 -15.75 2.17
CA LEU A 207 7.29 -14.88 1.00
C LEU A 207 7.00 -15.69 -0.26
N ILE A 208 5.92 -15.31 -0.97
CA ILE A 208 5.61 -15.84 -2.30
C ILE A 208 5.58 -14.69 -3.30
N CYS A 209 6.43 -14.76 -4.31
CA CYS A 209 6.47 -13.83 -5.44
C CYS A 209 5.83 -14.47 -6.67
N ILE A 210 4.91 -13.77 -7.33
CA ILE A 210 4.22 -14.23 -8.53
C ILE A 210 4.63 -13.32 -9.69
N ASP A 211 5.42 -13.86 -10.62
CA ASP A 211 5.96 -13.17 -11.80
C ASP A 211 5.40 -13.77 -13.09
N SER A 212 4.38 -13.20 -13.74
CA SER A 212 3.61 -12.02 -13.34
C SER A 212 2.11 -12.28 -13.50
N VAL A 213 1.27 -11.40 -12.93
CA VAL A 213 -0.19 -11.46 -13.04
C VAL A 213 -0.64 -11.47 -14.51
N SER A 214 0.08 -10.79 -15.39
CA SER A 214 -0.26 -10.73 -16.81
C SER A 214 -0.15 -12.11 -17.48
N ALA A 215 0.72 -12.99 -16.98
CA ALA A 215 0.95 -14.34 -17.47
C ALA A 215 0.09 -15.41 -16.77
N LEU A 216 -0.75 -15.03 -15.79
CA LEU A 216 -1.72 -15.94 -15.17
C LEU A 216 -2.91 -16.18 -16.11
N THR A 217 -2.66 -16.90 -17.19
CA THR A 217 -3.64 -17.21 -18.23
C THR A 217 -4.55 -18.34 -17.75
N PRO A 218 -5.88 -18.14 -17.71
CA PRO A 218 -6.81 -19.20 -17.31
C PRO A 218 -6.74 -20.41 -18.24
N ARG A 219 -7.00 -21.60 -17.70
CA ARG A 219 -6.97 -22.86 -18.46
C ARG A 219 -7.86 -22.82 -19.71
N ALA A 220 -9.06 -22.27 -19.62
CA ALA A 220 -9.98 -22.20 -20.76
C ALA A 220 -9.47 -21.28 -21.88
N GLU A 221 -8.60 -20.31 -21.57
CA GLU A 221 -7.98 -19.44 -22.57
C GLU A 221 -6.80 -20.14 -23.25
N ILE A 222 -6.05 -20.97 -22.52
CA ILE A 222 -4.95 -21.79 -23.06
C ILE A 222 -5.46 -22.92 -23.96
N GLU A 223 -6.53 -23.60 -23.55
CA GLU A 223 -7.17 -24.68 -24.33
C GLU A 223 -8.03 -24.14 -25.49
N GLY A 224 -8.33 -22.83 -25.48
CA GLY A 224 -9.11 -22.16 -26.52
C GLY A 224 -8.28 -21.80 -27.75
N GLU A 225 -8.97 -21.53 -28.86
CA GLU A 225 -8.32 -21.05 -30.08
C GLU A 225 -7.96 -19.56 -29.99
N ILE A 226 -6.84 -19.16 -30.60
CA ILE A 226 -6.42 -17.76 -30.68
C ILE A 226 -7.50 -16.94 -31.40
N GLY A 227 -8.02 -15.92 -30.72
CA GLY A 227 -9.10 -15.07 -31.23
C GLY A 227 -10.49 -15.40 -30.67
N MET A 228 -10.63 -16.51 -29.92
CA MET A 228 -11.85 -16.79 -29.17
C MET A 228 -12.08 -15.74 -28.08
N GLN A 229 -13.27 -15.15 -28.04
CA GLN A 229 -13.60 -14.12 -27.06
C GLN A 229 -13.91 -14.73 -25.69
N GLN A 230 -13.01 -14.58 -24.72
CA GLN A 230 -13.21 -14.98 -23.34
C GLN A 230 -13.06 -13.78 -22.40
N MET A 231 -14.07 -12.92 -22.38
CA MET A 231 -13.97 -11.64 -21.67
C MET A 231 -13.92 -11.80 -20.15
N GLY A 232 -12.87 -11.26 -19.52
CA GLY A 232 -12.80 -11.08 -18.07
C GLY A 232 -12.54 -12.35 -17.26
N LEU A 233 -12.12 -13.45 -17.89
CA LEU A 233 -11.85 -14.71 -17.21
C LEU A 233 -10.73 -14.56 -16.16
N GLN A 234 -9.61 -13.95 -16.56
CA GLN A 234 -8.49 -13.66 -15.65
C GLN A 234 -8.90 -12.79 -14.45
N ALA A 235 -9.75 -11.77 -14.66
CA ALA A 235 -10.22 -10.90 -13.58
C ALA A 235 -11.08 -11.64 -12.54
N ARG A 236 -11.92 -12.58 -13.01
CA ARG A 236 -12.73 -13.44 -12.15
C ARG A 236 -11.86 -14.41 -11.35
N LEU A 237 -10.90 -15.05 -12.01
CA LEU A 237 -9.91 -15.93 -11.39
C LEU A 237 -9.17 -15.21 -10.25
N MET A 238 -8.58 -14.04 -10.55
CA MET A 238 -7.88 -13.22 -9.56
C MET A 238 -8.77 -12.82 -8.38
N SER A 239 -10.02 -12.41 -8.65
CA SER A 239 -10.97 -12.03 -7.60
C SER A 239 -11.30 -13.18 -6.65
N GLN A 240 -11.41 -14.40 -7.18
CA GLN A 240 -11.67 -15.60 -6.38
C GLN A 240 -10.44 -16.01 -5.58
N ALA A 241 -9.26 -16.03 -6.21
CA ALA A 241 -8.00 -16.40 -5.57
C ALA A 241 -7.64 -15.44 -4.43
N LEU A 242 -7.63 -14.13 -4.67
CA LEU A 242 -7.27 -13.12 -3.67
C LEU A 242 -8.18 -13.16 -2.44
N ARG A 243 -9.47 -13.49 -2.62
CA ARG A 243 -10.43 -13.64 -1.50
C ARG A 243 -10.06 -14.79 -0.57
N LYS A 244 -9.51 -15.89 -1.09
CA LYS A 244 -9.04 -17.03 -0.30
C LYS A 244 -7.66 -16.73 0.30
N MET A 245 -6.72 -16.31 -0.56
CA MET A 245 -5.32 -16.12 -0.19
C MET A 245 -5.12 -15.01 0.84
N SER A 246 -5.88 -13.91 0.78
CA SER A 246 -5.70 -12.79 1.73
C SER A 246 -5.90 -13.21 3.19
N GLY A 247 -6.84 -14.12 3.46
CA GLY A 247 -7.07 -14.63 4.80
C GLY A 247 -5.98 -15.60 5.25
N ASN A 248 -5.53 -16.47 4.33
CA ASN A 248 -4.47 -17.43 4.60
C ASN A 248 -3.11 -16.74 4.84
N ALA A 249 -2.78 -15.75 4.00
CA ALA A 249 -1.56 -14.93 4.14
C ALA A 249 -1.48 -14.26 5.51
N SER A 250 -2.57 -13.64 5.96
CA SER A 250 -2.59 -12.98 7.27
C SER A 250 -2.46 -13.95 8.45
N LYS A 251 -2.94 -15.19 8.32
CA LYS A 251 -2.84 -16.21 9.38
C LYS A 251 -1.46 -16.86 9.42
N ALA A 252 -0.86 -17.08 8.24
CA ALA A 252 0.45 -17.70 8.10
C ALA A 252 1.61 -16.72 8.30
N GLY A 253 1.36 -15.40 8.25
CA GLY A 253 2.43 -14.40 8.21
C GLY A 253 3.12 -14.30 6.85
N CYS A 254 2.67 -15.07 5.84
CA CYS A 254 3.22 -15.08 4.49
C CYS A 254 2.88 -13.80 3.71
N THR A 255 3.89 -13.13 3.16
CA THR A 255 3.71 -12.00 2.23
C THR A 255 3.55 -12.50 0.81
N LEU A 256 2.59 -11.93 0.08
CA LEU A 256 2.32 -12.27 -1.31
C LEU A 256 2.66 -11.07 -2.20
N ILE A 257 3.72 -11.17 -2.99
CA ILE A 257 4.11 -10.15 -3.96
C ILE A 257 3.58 -10.55 -5.33
N PHE A 258 2.75 -9.69 -5.93
CA PHE A 258 2.28 -9.84 -7.30
C PHE A 258 3.02 -8.84 -8.18
N LEU A 259 3.78 -9.34 -9.16
CA LEU A 259 4.34 -8.52 -10.21
C LEU A 259 3.29 -8.33 -11.30
N ASN A 260 3.18 -7.11 -11.82
CA ASN A 260 2.16 -6.77 -12.81
C ASN A 260 2.69 -5.81 -13.85
N GLN A 261 2.12 -5.86 -15.04
CA GLN A 261 2.49 -4.98 -16.14
C GLN A 261 1.46 -3.86 -16.31
N ILE A 262 1.91 -2.73 -16.85
CA ILE A 262 1.03 -1.64 -17.24
C ILE A 262 0.42 -1.97 -18.62
N ARG A 263 -0.87 -1.66 -18.77
CA ARG A 263 -1.65 -1.69 -20.02
C ARG A 263 -2.38 -0.36 -20.18
N TYR A 264 -2.78 -0.02 -21.40
CA TYR A 264 -3.54 1.19 -21.68
C TYR A 264 -5.00 0.87 -21.96
N LYS A 265 -5.91 1.54 -21.27
CA LYS A 265 -7.34 1.44 -21.55
C LYS A 265 -7.68 2.30 -22.78
N ILE A 266 -8.10 1.65 -23.85
CA ILE A 266 -8.55 2.32 -25.08
C ILE A 266 -9.80 3.15 -24.78
N GLY A 267 -9.88 4.36 -25.36
CA GLY A 267 -11.05 5.23 -25.27
C GLY A 267 -11.09 6.17 -24.04
N VAL A 268 -10.00 6.25 -23.27
CA VAL A 268 -9.87 7.24 -22.19
C VAL A 268 -9.15 8.47 -22.72
N TYR A 269 -9.90 9.54 -23.00
CA TYR A 269 -9.35 10.82 -23.50
C TYR A 269 -8.98 11.80 -22.37
N TYR A 270 -9.45 11.56 -21.14
CA TYR A 270 -9.20 12.42 -19.98
C TYR A 270 -8.81 11.58 -18.76
N GLY A 271 -7.77 12.02 -18.04
CA GLY A 271 -7.21 11.32 -16.88
C GLY A 271 -6.06 10.37 -17.23
N ASN A 272 -5.65 9.52 -16.28
CA ASN A 272 -4.60 8.51 -16.51
C ASN A 272 -5.20 7.27 -17.21
N PRO A 273 -4.79 6.94 -18.46
CA PRO A 273 -5.28 5.77 -19.18
C PRO A 273 -4.67 4.43 -18.71
N GLU A 274 -3.67 4.46 -17.84
CA GLU A 274 -2.94 3.28 -17.40
C GLU A 274 -3.76 2.39 -16.45
N VAL A 275 -3.77 1.11 -16.77
CA VAL A 275 -4.40 0.05 -15.99
C VAL A 275 -3.43 -1.11 -15.78
N THR A 276 -3.74 -2.00 -14.84
CA THR A 276 -2.97 -3.21 -14.55
C THR A 276 -3.78 -4.44 -14.97
N SER A 277 -3.10 -5.55 -15.32
CA SER A 277 -3.76 -6.81 -15.68
C SER A 277 -4.43 -7.46 -14.46
N GLY A 278 -5.33 -8.43 -14.69
CA GLY A 278 -6.00 -9.17 -13.61
C GLY A 278 -7.21 -8.45 -12.97
N GLY A 279 -7.70 -7.38 -13.57
CA GLY A 279 -8.87 -6.64 -13.10
C GLY A 279 -8.60 -5.75 -11.88
N ILE A 280 -9.67 -5.33 -11.18
CA ILE A 280 -9.57 -4.32 -10.09
C ILE A 280 -9.32 -4.97 -8.72
N ALA A 281 -9.55 -6.28 -8.57
CA ALA A 281 -9.47 -6.97 -7.28
C ALA A 281 -8.12 -6.77 -6.58
N LEU A 282 -7.01 -6.96 -7.30
CA LEU A 282 -5.66 -6.79 -6.75
C LEU A 282 -5.45 -5.38 -6.17
N LYS A 283 -5.98 -4.34 -6.82
CA LYS A 283 -5.90 -2.96 -6.33
C LYS A 283 -6.56 -2.77 -4.96
N PHE A 284 -7.62 -3.52 -4.65
CA PHE A 284 -8.32 -3.42 -3.37
C PHE A 284 -7.68 -4.29 -2.28
N PHE A 285 -7.32 -5.53 -2.62
CA PHE A 285 -6.71 -6.49 -1.71
C PHE A 285 -5.28 -6.12 -1.32
N ALA A 286 -4.48 -5.57 -2.25
CA ALA A 286 -3.13 -5.12 -1.96
C ALA A 286 -3.11 -4.11 -0.81
N SER A 287 -2.29 -4.38 0.20
CA SER A 287 -2.01 -3.45 1.29
C SER A 287 -1.03 -2.39 0.85
N VAL A 288 -0.04 -2.77 0.04
CA VAL A 288 0.93 -1.85 -0.56
C VAL A 288 0.88 -2.02 -2.08
N ARG A 289 0.89 -0.89 -2.80
CA ARG A 289 1.04 -0.88 -4.26
C ARG A 289 2.22 0.00 -4.62
N LEU A 290 3.20 -0.57 -5.30
CA LEU A 290 4.43 0.07 -5.72
C LEU A 290 4.40 0.24 -7.23
N GLU A 291 4.50 1.48 -7.69
CA GLU A 291 4.70 1.81 -9.10
C GLU A 291 6.18 2.05 -9.34
N ILE A 292 6.81 1.19 -10.14
CA ILE A 292 8.22 1.29 -10.49
C ILE A 292 8.36 1.85 -11.91
N ARG A 293 9.23 2.84 -12.10
CA ARG A 293 9.52 3.45 -13.40
C ARG A 293 11.00 3.72 -13.59
N PRO A 294 11.53 3.58 -14.81
CA PRO A 294 12.84 4.08 -15.15
C PRO A 294 12.85 5.62 -15.06
N ALA A 295 13.84 6.18 -14.37
CA ALA A 295 14.07 7.62 -14.25
C ALA A 295 15.21 8.09 -15.18
N GLY A 296 16.17 7.22 -15.49
CA GLY A 296 17.28 7.53 -16.39
C GLY A 296 18.25 6.36 -16.50
N LYS A 297 19.12 6.39 -17.51
CA LYS A 297 20.15 5.36 -17.70
C LYS A 297 21.47 5.82 -17.09
N ILE A 298 22.23 4.88 -16.54
CA ILE A 298 23.55 5.11 -15.97
C ILE A 298 24.58 4.70 -17.02
N LYS A 299 25.45 5.64 -17.41
CA LYS A 299 26.52 5.41 -18.38
C LYS A 299 27.85 5.31 -17.65
N SER A 300 28.73 4.43 -18.12
CA SER A 300 30.10 4.37 -17.58
C SER A 300 30.90 5.61 -18.01
N ALA A 301 31.76 6.11 -17.13
CA ALA A 301 32.68 7.20 -17.46
C ALA A 301 33.78 6.77 -18.44
N LYS A 302 34.02 5.46 -18.59
CA LYS A 302 35.15 4.91 -19.38
C LYS A 302 34.75 4.40 -20.77
N ARG A 303 33.49 4.04 -20.97
CA ARG A 303 32.92 3.57 -22.25
C ARG A 303 31.49 4.08 -22.34
N ASP A 304 31.01 4.46 -23.52
CA ASP A 304 29.60 4.89 -23.73
C ASP A 304 28.61 3.69 -23.66
N GLU A 305 28.89 2.76 -22.76
CA GLU A 305 28.08 1.58 -22.45
C GLU A 305 27.13 1.90 -21.30
N GLU A 306 25.89 1.46 -21.43
CA GLU A 306 24.85 1.57 -20.41
C GLU A 306 25.10 0.51 -19.34
N VAL A 307 25.56 0.92 -18.16
CA VAL A 307 25.95 0.03 -17.05
C VAL A 307 24.82 -0.22 -16.04
N GLY A 308 23.75 0.56 -16.12
CA GLY A 308 22.62 0.40 -15.22
C GLY A 308 21.46 1.34 -15.48
N LEU A 309 20.49 1.27 -14.58
CA LEU A 309 19.24 2.01 -14.64
C LEU A 309 18.99 2.72 -13.31
N ARG A 310 18.76 4.03 -13.35
CA ARG A 310 18.18 4.76 -12.23
C ARG A 310 16.68 4.56 -12.25
N VAL A 311 16.15 4.11 -11.12
CA VAL A 311 14.75 3.72 -10.97
C VAL A 311 14.09 4.56 -9.90
N ARG A 312 12.82 4.91 -10.13
CA ARG A 312 11.95 5.57 -9.17
C ARG A 312 10.79 4.64 -8.83
N VAL A 313 10.60 4.37 -7.55
CA VAL A 313 9.46 3.64 -7.01
C VAL A 313 8.56 4.59 -6.25
N ARG A 314 7.28 4.66 -6.65
CA ARG A 314 6.26 5.45 -5.97
C ARG A 314 5.30 4.53 -5.21
N VAL A 315 5.08 4.83 -3.93
CA VAL A 315 4.09 4.12 -3.11
C VAL A 315 2.69 4.64 -3.47
N GLN A 316 2.02 3.98 -4.41
CA GLN A 316 0.70 4.43 -4.88
C GLN A 316 -0.44 4.07 -3.93
N LYS A 317 -0.23 3.08 -3.07
CA LYS A 317 -1.14 2.74 -1.98
C LYS A 317 -0.32 2.18 -0.83
N SER A 318 -0.67 2.56 0.40
CA SER A 318 -0.19 1.91 1.61
C SER A 318 -1.31 1.89 2.65
N LYS A 319 -1.55 0.72 3.25
CA LYS A 319 -2.42 0.54 4.42
C LYS A 319 -1.61 0.44 5.72
N VAL A 320 -0.28 0.47 5.62
CA VAL A 320 0.65 0.28 6.75
C VAL A 320 1.43 1.54 7.08
N SER A 321 1.54 2.46 6.12
CA SER A 321 2.30 3.69 6.23
C SER A 321 1.71 4.81 5.35
N ARG A 322 2.35 5.98 5.34
CA ARG A 322 1.90 7.13 4.54
C ARG A 322 2.06 6.82 3.04
N PRO A 323 0.97 6.86 2.24
CA PRO A 323 1.07 6.69 0.80
C PRO A 323 1.75 7.89 0.12
N TYR A 324 2.07 7.73 -1.17
CA TYR A 324 2.60 8.73 -2.09
C TYR A 324 4.05 9.17 -1.88
N LYS A 325 4.75 8.58 -0.91
CA LYS A 325 6.21 8.67 -0.82
C LYS A 325 6.87 8.04 -2.06
N GLN A 326 8.06 8.52 -2.37
CA GLN A 326 8.87 8.06 -3.49
C GLN A 326 10.23 7.63 -2.96
N ALA A 327 10.78 6.59 -3.57
CA ALA A 327 12.14 6.12 -3.38
C ALA A 327 12.83 6.14 -4.74
N GLU A 328 14.08 6.59 -4.76
CA GLU A 328 14.96 6.47 -5.92
C GLU A 328 16.17 5.63 -5.54
N PHE A 329 16.64 4.84 -6.50
CA PHE A 329 17.84 4.03 -6.35
C PHE A 329 18.37 3.65 -7.74
N GLU A 330 19.59 3.14 -7.74
CA GLU A 330 20.33 2.75 -8.93
C GLU A 330 20.44 1.23 -8.98
N ILE A 331 20.08 0.65 -10.12
CA ILE A 331 20.24 -0.77 -10.42
C ILE A 331 21.40 -0.92 -11.41
N THR A 332 22.49 -1.53 -10.98
CA THR A 332 23.59 -1.95 -11.84
C THR A 332 23.27 -3.31 -12.45
N PHE A 333 23.49 -3.48 -13.75
CA PHE A 333 23.25 -4.77 -14.40
C PHE A 333 24.22 -5.83 -13.87
N GLY A 334 23.72 -7.02 -13.54
CA GLY A 334 24.51 -8.11 -12.95
C GLY A 334 24.78 -8.01 -11.44
N GLU A 335 24.75 -6.82 -10.84
CA GLU A 335 25.01 -6.63 -9.39
C GLU A 335 23.75 -6.31 -8.59
N GLY A 336 22.73 -5.73 -9.22
CA GLY A 336 21.49 -5.34 -8.55
C GLY A 336 21.52 -3.92 -8.01
N VAL A 337 20.86 -3.72 -6.86
CA VAL A 337 20.67 -2.38 -6.29
C VAL A 337 21.95 -1.94 -5.58
N ASN A 338 22.42 -0.74 -5.89
CA ASN A 338 23.61 -0.18 -5.26
C ASN A 338 23.33 0.23 -3.81
N LYS A 339 23.73 -0.61 -2.86
CA LYS A 339 23.56 -0.39 -1.41
C LYS A 339 24.23 0.89 -0.92
N LEU A 340 25.45 1.19 -1.40
CA LEU A 340 26.20 2.41 -1.03
C LEU A 340 25.40 3.67 -1.40
N GLY A 341 24.84 3.67 -2.62
CA GLY A 341 23.99 4.75 -3.11
C GLY A 341 22.77 4.97 -2.22
N CYS A 342 22.09 3.88 -1.86
CA CYS A 342 20.89 3.94 -1.03
C CYS A 342 21.17 4.50 0.37
N VAL A 343 22.27 4.08 1.01
CA VAL A 343 22.66 4.58 2.34
C VAL A 343 22.96 6.08 2.29
N LEU A 344 23.72 6.53 1.28
CA LEU A 344 24.04 7.96 1.12
C LEU A 344 22.77 8.80 0.91
N ASP A 345 21.85 8.34 0.06
CA ASP A 345 20.58 9.03 -0.21
C ASP A 345 19.69 9.12 1.04
N CYS A 346 19.59 8.04 1.80
CA CYS A 346 18.88 8.04 3.07
C CYS A 346 19.54 8.96 4.11
N ALA A 347 20.87 8.95 4.19
CA ALA A 347 21.61 9.79 5.12
C ALA A 347 21.48 11.29 4.78
N GLU A 348 21.43 11.65 3.49
CA GLU A 348 21.10 13.02 3.04
C GLU A 348 19.67 13.39 3.44
N ALA A 349 18.69 12.51 3.20
CA ALA A 349 17.30 12.77 3.51
C ALA A 349 17.03 12.91 5.03
N MET A 350 17.82 12.24 5.87
CA MET A 350 17.75 12.33 7.33
C MET A 350 18.59 13.47 7.93
N ASN A 351 19.29 14.26 7.10
CA ASN A 351 20.25 15.28 7.52
C ASN A 351 21.41 14.75 8.38
N ILE A 352 21.76 13.46 8.24
CA ILE A 352 22.97 12.88 8.85
C ILE A 352 24.19 13.28 8.02
N VAL A 353 24.06 13.20 6.70
CA VAL A 353 25.06 13.72 5.75
C VAL A 353 24.62 15.09 5.29
N MET A 354 25.48 16.08 5.55
CA MET A 354 25.24 17.47 5.18
C MET A 354 25.78 17.75 3.79
N LYS A 355 24.93 18.33 2.94
CA LYS A 355 25.27 18.74 1.59
C LYS A 355 25.34 20.26 1.48
N LYS A 356 26.55 20.80 1.28
CA LYS A 356 26.79 22.24 1.08
C LYS A 356 27.15 22.48 -0.39
N GLY A 357 26.16 22.90 -1.18
CA GLY A 357 26.30 23.00 -2.64
C GLY A 357 26.50 21.61 -3.25
N SER A 358 27.65 21.38 -3.87
CA SER A 358 28.02 20.07 -4.43
C SER A 358 28.87 19.21 -3.49
N TRP A 359 29.18 19.67 -2.27
CA TRP A 359 30.03 18.96 -1.33
C TRP A 359 29.22 18.15 -0.32
N TYR A 360 29.61 16.89 -0.10
CA TYR A 360 29.06 16.00 0.92
C TYR A 360 30.01 15.92 2.12
N SER A 361 29.45 16.03 3.32
CA SER A 361 30.16 15.97 4.60
C SER A 361 29.38 15.16 5.64
N TYR A 362 30.09 14.40 6.46
CA TYR A 362 29.54 13.61 7.57
C TYR A 362 30.37 13.90 8.83
N GLY A 363 29.76 14.54 9.83
CA GLY A 363 30.51 15.05 11.00
C GLY A 363 31.69 15.91 10.57
N ASP A 364 32.90 15.52 10.96
CA ASP A 364 34.16 16.17 10.58
C ASP A 364 34.75 15.64 9.25
N HIS A 365 34.19 14.56 8.69
CA HIS A 365 34.68 13.92 7.47
C HIS A 365 34.12 14.62 6.21
N ARG A 366 35.02 14.98 5.29
CA ARG A 366 34.64 15.44 3.95
C ARG A 366 34.60 14.25 2.99
N LEU A 367 33.40 13.81 2.63
CA LEU A 367 33.19 12.65 1.77
C LEU A 367 33.60 12.94 0.32
N GLY A 368 33.36 14.16 -0.17
CA GLY A 368 33.81 14.59 -1.49
C GLY A 368 32.89 15.58 -2.20
N GLN A 369 33.34 16.04 -3.36
CA GLN A 369 32.58 16.93 -4.25
C GLN A 369 31.84 16.11 -5.32
N GLY A 370 30.51 16.10 -5.25
CA GLY A 370 29.64 15.32 -6.11
C GLY A 370 29.36 13.92 -5.56
N ARG A 371 28.27 13.30 -6.05
CA ARG A 371 27.78 11.99 -5.60
C ARG A 371 28.82 10.90 -5.84
N ASP A 372 29.41 10.85 -7.02
CA ASP A 372 30.32 9.76 -7.40
C ASP A 372 31.59 9.72 -6.53
N LYS A 373 32.15 10.90 -6.21
CA LYS A 373 33.31 10.99 -5.30
C LYS A 373 32.96 10.59 -3.88
N ALA A 374 31.78 10.97 -3.38
CA ALA A 374 31.31 10.53 -2.07
C ALA A 374 31.13 9.00 -2.01
N LEU A 375 30.56 8.40 -3.06
CA LEU A 375 30.43 6.93 -3.16
C LEU A 375 31.79 6.24 -3.25
N GLN A 376 32.74 6.82 -3.98
CA GLN A 376 34.11 6.31 -4.02
C GLN A 376 34.77 6.34 -2.63
N TYR A 377 34.64 7.46 -1.91
CA TYR A 377 35.17 7.59 -0.55
C TYR A 377 34.57 6.55 0.40
N LEU A 378 33.25 6.33 0.35
CA LEU A 378 32.58 5.31 1.18
C LEU A 378 33.00 3.89 0.81
N ARG A 379 33.30 3.64 -0.47
CA ARG A 379 33.82 2.34 -0.93
C ARG A 379 35.25 2.08 -0.42
N GLU A 380 36.08 3.11 -0.37
CA GLU A 380 37.46 3.02 0.12
C GLU A 380 37.53 3.01 1.65
N ASN A 381 36.55 3.60 2.35
CA ASN A 381 36.51 3.72 3.80
C ASN A 381 35.33 2.93 4.41
N THR A 382 35.47 1.61 4.43
CA THR A 382 34.45 0.68 4.97
C THR A 382 33.99 1.00 6.41
N PRO A 383 34.87 1.37 7.38
CA PRO A 383 34.43 1.67 8.74
C PRO A 383 33.42 2.82 8.83
N VAL A 384 33.63 3.88 8.03
CA VAL A 384 32.72 5.04 7.98
C VAL A 384 31.38 4.64 7.34
N PHE A 385 31.43 3.77 6.32
CA PHE A 385 30.22 3.26 5.68
C PHE A 385 29.38 2.40 6.63
N GLU A 386 29.99 1.48 7.38
CA GLU A 386 29.29 0.62 8.35
C GLU A 386 28.66 1.45 9.49
N GLU A 387 29.37 2.47 9.97
CA GLU A 387 28.84 3.42 10.94
C GLU A 387 27.61 4.15 10.42
N LEU A 388 27.70 4.71 9.20
CA LEU A 388 26.57 5.37 8.54
C LEU A 388 25.38 4.43 8.33
N GLU A 389 25.63 3.21 7.86
CA GLU A 389 24.58 2.20 7.67
C GLU A 389 23.86 1.90 8.99
N LYS A 390 24.61 1.74 10.09
CA LYS A 390 24.04 1.46 11.42
C LYS A 390 23.20 2.63 11.95
N ILE A 391 23.67 3.86 11.78
CA ILE A 391 22.94 5.05 12.23
C ILE A 391 21.64 5.20 11.42
N VAL A 392 21.72 5.12 10.09
CA VAL A 392 20.56 5.21 9.20
C VAL A 392 19.55 4.11 9.49
N GLY A 393 20.01 2.88 9.72
CA GLY A 393 19.15 1.75 10.10
C GLY A 393 18.44 1.96 11.44
N SER A 394 19.14 2.49 12.44
CA SER A 394 18.58 2.77 13.76
C SER A 394 17.51 3.88 13.70
N SER A 395 17.81 4.97 12.99
CA SER A 395 16.85 6.08 12.79
C SER A 395 15.60 5.64 12.01
N LEU A 396 15.73 4.68 11.10
CA LEU A 396 14.60 4.11 10.37
C LEU A 396 13.68 3.30 11.30
N ALA A 397 14.25 2.53 12.23
CA ALA A 397 13.49 1.76 13.21
C ALA A 397 12.71 2.69 14.16
N GLU A 398 13.32 3.78 14.64
CA GLU A 398 12.66 4.76 15.52
C GLU A 398 11.52 5.53 14.82
N GLY A 399 11.72 5.89 13.54
CA GLY A 399 10.70 6.56 12.74
C GLY A 399 9.47 5.69 12.42
N SER A 400 9.60 4.36 12.46
CA SER A 400 8.49 3.43 12.25
C SER A 400 7.50 3.41 13.43
N VAL A 401 7.97 3.68 14.66
CA VAL A 401 7.17 3.65 15.90
C VAL A 401 6.24 4.87 16.03
N GLN A 402 6.61 6.02 15.46
CA GLN A 402 5.83 7.25 15.59
C GLN A 402 4.62 7.37 14.64
N VAL A 403 4.39 6.41 13.73
CA VAL A 403 3.31 6.51 12.73
C VAL A 403 1.91 6.26 13.34
N GLY A 404 1.82 5.88 14.62
CA GLY A 404 0.58 5.47 15.29
C GLY A 404 -0.14 6.46 16.23
N SER A 405 0.35 7.68 16.48
CA SER A 405 -0.32 8.60 17.42
C SER A 405 -0.68 9.96 16.80
N PRO A 406 -1.98 10.27 16.61
CA PRO A 406 -2.45 11.64 16.49
C PRO A 406 -3.05 12.09 17.83
N PHE A 407 -2.22 12.30 18.85
CA PHE A 407 -2.62 13.11 20.01
C PHE A 407 -1.41 13.87 20.54
N VAL A 408 -1.13 15.02 19.92
CA VAL A 408 -0.37 16.09 20.56
C VAL A 408 -1.29 16.67 21.63
N LYS A 409 -1.08 16.29 22.88
CA LYS A 409 -1.52 17.10 24.01
C LYS A 409 -0.55 18.27 24.12
N HIS A 410 -0.98 19.44 23.68
CA HIS A 410 -0.41 20.68 24.21
C HIS A 410 -0.70 20.72 25.71
N SER A 411 0.32 20.51 26.54
CA SER A 411 0.30 20.98 27.93
C SER A 411 0.86 22.39 27.94
N GLN A 412 -0.04 23.36 28.01
CA GLN A 412 0.23 24.66 28.62
C GLN A 412 0.50 24.47 30.12
N GLN A 413 1.24 25.43 30.67
CA GLN A 413 1.49 25.71 32.09
C GLN A 413 2.73 25.03 32.69
N GLU A 414 3.80 25.82 32.81
CA GLU A 414 4.28 26.27 34.12
C GLU A 414 5.07 27.58 33.95
N LEU A 415 4.40 28.69 34.28
CA LEU A 415 4.99 29.97 34.66
C LEU A 415 4.48 30.21 36.08
N TYR A 416 5.39 30.54 37.00
CA TYR A 416 5.28 31.26 38.28
C TYR A 416 6.01 30.56 39.43
N HIS A 417 7.22 31.07 39.70
CA HIS A 417 7.89 31.32 41.00
C HIS A 417 9.40 31.40 40.70
N GLN A 418 10.17 32.43 41.04
CA GLN A 418 10.00 33.63 41.84
C GLN A 418 11.02 34.67 41.32
N ASP A 419 10.60 35.93 41.24
CA ASP A 419 11.52 37.07 41.29
C ASP A 419 12.14 37.12 42.68
N GLU A 420 13.47 37.12 42.76
CA GLU A 420 14.25 37.91 43.72
C GLU A 420 15.70 37.97 43.23
N ASP A 421 16.28 39.16 43.32
CA ASP A 421 17.68 39.53 43.09
C ASP A 421 18.15 39.71 41.64
N MET A 422 18.21 40.98 41.19
CA MET A 422 19.37 41.62 40.56
C MET A 422 18.96 42.93 39.86
N PHE A 423 18.80 44.00 40.64
CA PHE A 423 18.97 45.38 40.15
C PHE A 423 19.64 46.19 41.26
N GLU A 424 20.97 46.16 41.26
CA GLU A 424 21.82 47.23 41.79
C GLU A 424 23.19 47.12 41.10
N ASP A 425 23.83 48.28 40.89
CA ASP A 425 25.13 48.52 40.26
C ASP A 425 25.21 48.52 38.73
N MET A 426 24.92 49.68 38.13
CA MET A 426 25.92 50.41 37.35
C MET A 426 25.66 51.93 37.39
N SER A 427 26.46 52.60 38.22
CA SER A 427 26.95 53.97 38.01
C SER A 427 28.09 53.99 36.99
#